data_AF-A0A8J2TDL8-F1
#
_entry.id   AF-A0A8J2TDL8-F1
#
_cell.length_a   1.000
_cell.length_b   1.000
_cell.length_c   1.000
_cell.angle_alpha   90.00
_cell.angle_beta   90.00
_cell.angle_gamma   90.00
#
_symmetry.space_group_name_H-M   'P 1'
#
loop_
_entity.id
_entity.type
_entity.pdbx_description
1 polymer ?
#
loop_
_entity_poly.entity_id
_entity_poly.type
_entity_poly.pdbx_seq_one_letter_code
_entity_poly.pdbx_strand_id
1 'polypeptide(L)' 'MSETLFLFLQQDLGLTTEQIGFALRQIKQAPNQLPMILWQYGMVNLQQLDQIFDVLETA' A
#
# COMPACT_ATOMS: atom_id res chain seq x y z
N MET A 1 7.69 -4.08 6.76
CA MET A 1 6.44 -4.48 6.07
C MET A 1 6.06 -5.82 6.63
N SER A 2 4.90 -5.92 7.25
CA SER A 2 4.30 -7.19 7.68
C SER A 2 3.93 -8.02 6.44
N GLU A 3 4.06 -9.34 6.54
CA GLU A 3 3.78 -10.28 5.44
C GLU A 3 2.32 -10.18 4.98
N THR A 4 1.40 -9.96 5.93
CA THR A 4 -0.04 -9.77 5.70
C THR A 4 -0.34 -8.60 4.79
N LEU A 5 0.30 -7.44 5.01
CA LEU A 5 0.07 -6.25 4.19
C LEU A 5 0.53 -6.49 2.75
N PHE A 6 1.69 -7.13 2.56
CA PHE A 6 2.19 -7.41 1.22
C PHE A 6 1.24 -8.35 0.45
N LEU A 7 0.73 -9.39 1.12
CA LEU A 7 -0.26 -10.30 0.54
C LEU A 7 -1.58 -9.59 0.20
N PHE A 8 -2.07 -8.71 1.08
CA PHE A 8 -3.27 -7.91 0.83
C PHE A 8 -3.11 -7.00 -0.40
N LEU A 9 -1.99 -6.28 -0.50
CA LEU A 9 -1.68 -5.43 -1.64
C LEU A 9 -1.65 -6.22 -2.97
N GLN A 10 -1.11 -7.44 -2.97
CA GLN A 10 -1.06 -8.26 -4.19
C GLN A 10 -2.38 -8.95 -4.52
N GLN A 11 -3.02 -9.60 -3.55
CA GLN A 11 -4.15 -10.50 -3.78
C GLN A 11 -5.48 -9.76 -3.80
N ASP A 12 -5.67 -8.81 -2.88
CA ASP A 12 -6.93 -8.09 -2.71
C ASP A 12 -6.99 -6.85 -3.61
N LEU A 13 -5.88 -6.10 -3.67
CA LEU A 13 -5.78 -4.90 -4.48
C LEU A 13 -5.26 -5.14 -5.90
N GLY A 14 -4.73 -6.33 -6.19
CA GLY A 14 -4.19 -6.66 -7.51
C GLY A 14 -2.92 -5.89 -7.88
N LEU A 15 -2.20 -5.33 -6.90
CA LEU A 15 -0.98 -4.56 -7.18
C LEU A 15 0.16 -5.50 -7.56
N THR A 16 0.91 -5.13 -8.59
CA THR A 16 2.12 -5.87 -8.95
C THR A 16 3.26 -5.57 -7.97
N THR A 17 4.18 -6.51 -7.85
CA THR A 17 5.41 -6.33 -7.06
C THR A 17 6.19 -5.08 -7.47
N GLU A 18 6.12 -4.72 -8.75
CA GLU A 18 6.74 -3.51 -9.30
C GLU A 18 6.07 -2.22 -8.79
N GLN A 19 4.73 -2.17 -8.76
CA GLN A 19 3.98 -1.04 -8.23
C GLN A 19 4.25 -0.86 -6.72
N ILE A 20 4.22 -1.96 -5.97
CA ILE A 20 4.51 -1.95 -4.54
C ILE A 20 5.97 -1.50 -4.30
N GLY A 21 6.92 -2.05 -5.07
CA GLY A 21 8.33 -1.68 -4.98
C GLY A 21 8.59 -0.22 -5.35
N PHE A 22 7.88 0.32 -6.35
CA PHE A 22 7.93 1.73 -6.71
C PHE A 22 7.45 2.61 -5.55
N ALA A 23 6.27 2.31 -4.99
CA ALA A 23 5.71 3.08 -3.87
C ALA A 23 6.63 3.03 -2.63
N LEU A 24 7.18 1.85 -2.31
CA LEU A 24 8.14 1.67 -1.20
C LEU A 24 9.41 2.52 -1.37
N ARG A 25 9.94 2.65 -2.59
CA ARG A 25 11.12 3.48 -2.87
C ARG A 25 10.86 4.98 -2.70
N GLN A 26 9.61 5.41 -2.80
CA GLN A 26 9.23 6.81 -2.60
C GLN A 26 9.03 7.17 -1.12
N ILE A 27 8.86 6.18 -0.24
CA ILE A 27 8.75 6.41 1.20
C ILE A 27 10.12 6.81 1.75
N LYS A 28 10.24 8.05 2.18
CA LYS A 28 11.51 8.58 2.71
C LYS A 28 11.66 8.45 4.21
N GLN A 29 10.56 8.55 4.97
CA GLN A 29 10.66 8.68 6.42
C GLN A 29 9.64 7.87 7.21
N ALA A 30 8.48 7.52 6.64
CA ALA A 30 7.45 6.87 7.43
C ALA A 30 6.56 5.88 6.65
N PRO A 31 6.30 4.67 7.17
CA PRO A 31 5.55 3.61 6.48
C PRO A 31 4.08 3.97 6.22
N ASN A 32 3.51 4.88 7.00
CA ASN A 32 2.19 5.48 6.79
C ASN A 32 2.10 6.39 5.54
N GLN A 33 3.22 6.63 4.85
CA GLN A 33 3.22 7.27 3.53
C GLN A 33 2.89 6.29 2.40
N LEU A 34 3.03 4.97 2.61
CA LEU A 34 2.75 3.97 1.57
C LEU A 34 1.34 4.11 0.97
N PRO A 35 0.25 4.17 1.77
CA PRO A 35 -1.10 4.22 1.23
C PRO A 35 -1.33 5.52 0.46
N MET A 36 -0.84 6.63 1.02
CA MET A 36 -0.88 7.95 0.39
C MET A 36 -0.16 7.99 -0.95
N ILE A 37 0.99 7.32 -1.09
CA ILE A 37 1.75 7.26 -2.33
C ILE A 37 1.01 6.39 -3.36
N LEU A 38 0.52 5.23 -2.97
CA LEU A 38 -0.29 4.38 -3.86
C LEU A 38 -1.49 5.16 -4.44
N TRP A 39 -2.16 5.97 -3.62
CA TRP A 39 -3.28 6.81 -4.08
C TRP A 39 -2.84 7.98 -4.96
N GLN A 40 -1.77 8.70 -4.59
CA GLN A 40 -1.26 9.84 -5.37
C GLN A 40 -0.82 9.44 -6.79
N TYR A 41 -0.31 8.22 -6.96
CA TYR A 41 0.07 7.68 -8.27
C TYR A 41 -1.09 6.97 -9.00
N GLY A 42 -2.30 6.96 -8.42
CA GLY A 42 -3.47 6.34 -9.02
C GLY A 42 -3.44 4.81 -9.05
N MET A 43 -2.59 4.19 -8.23
CA MET A 43 -2.50 2.73 -8.10
C MET A 43 -3.67 2.15 -7.30
N VAL A 44 -4.23 2.96 -6.40
CA VAL A 44 -5.40 2.59 -5.59
C VAL A 44 -6.42 3.73 -5.56
N ASN A 45 -7.69 3.38 -5.40
CA ASN A 45 -8.77 4.35 -5.20
C ASN A 45 -8.99 4.66 -3.69
N LEU A 46 -9.88 5.61 -3.38
CA LEU A 46 -10.16 6.00 -1.99
C LEU A 46 -10.70 4.85 -1.12
N GLN A 47 -11.50 3.94 -1.67
CA GLN A 47 -12.02 2.78 -0.93
C GLN A 47 -10.88 1.80 -0.59
N GLN A 48 -10.01 1.52 -1.55
CA GLN A 48 -8.84 0.68 -1.35
C GLN A 48 -7.82 1.32 -0.40
N LEU A 49 -7.66 2.65 -0.47
CA LEU A 49 -6.84 3.42 0.46
C LEU A 49 -7.28 3.19 1.91
N ASP A 50 -8.58 3.27 2.18
CA ASP A 50 -9.18 3.03 3.49
C ASP A 50 -8.89 1.61 4.01
N GLN A 51 -9.06 0.59 3.16
CA GLN A 51 -8.73 -0.79 3.51
C GLN A 51 -7.24 -1.00 3.83
N ILE A 52 -6.34 -0.30 3.15
CA ILE A 52 -4.90 -0.37 3.46
C ILE A 52 -4.63 0.19 4.86
N PHE A 53 -5.32 1.28 5.25
CA PHE A 53 -5.18 1.85 6.59
C PHE A 53 -5.68 0.88 7.67
N ASP A 54 -6.83 0.23 7.46
CA ASP A 54 -7.38 -0.77 8.38
C ASP A 54 -6.40 -1.95 8.61
N VAL A 55 -5.78 -2.44 7.53
CA VAL A 55 -4.75 -3.49 7.60
C VAL A 55 -3.47 -2.98 8.29
N LEU A 56 -3.08 -1.73 8.08
CA LEU A 56 -1.93 -1.12 8.75
C LEU A 56 -2.13 -0.94 10.26
N GLU A 57 -3.37 -0.73 10.71
CA GLU A 57 -3.70 -0.65 12.14
C GLU A 57 -3.79 -2.04 12.80
N THR A 58 -4.13 -3.06 12.01
CA THR A 58 -4.31 -4.45 12.49
C THR A 58 -3.00 -5.27 12.49
N ALA A 59 -1.95 -4.81 11.79
CA ALA A 59 -0.68 -5.52 11.60
C ALA A 59 0.48 -5.01 12.48
#